data_AF-G5S9H0-F1
#
_entry.id   AF-G5S9H0-F1
#
_cell.length_a   1.000
_cell.length_b   1.000
_cell.length_c   1.000
_cell.angle_alpha   90.00
_cell.angle_beta   90.00
_cell.angle_gamma   90.00
#
_symmetry.space_group_name_H-M   'P 1'
#
loop_
_entity.id
_entity.type
_entity.pdbx_description
1 polymer ?
#
loop_
_entity_poly.entity_id
_entity_poly.type
_entity_poly.pdbx_seq_one_letter_code
_entity_poly.pdbx_strand_id
1 'polypeptide(L)'
;MERALQVICDKLQQVDLKRIPRVENLLYFVQNTRKRCEPQPREKAANTAAKTTVRTLMYMPESMDTAGAPVPPLPELPEVRVVVPEEAATVSSRTRGRSGNTLKGFIAGILCSAVVTAVVWRWQVYPLQQQVATARDTAQGAASVWLASPQLSDYPQRLQQLAGASSLQPLESGQRMVRMADSRWPESLQQQQATTKWNDTLKGRAANSPQMLGWQQTRTDLRSFAELLVQREQAKEGFTLSYIKTVVYQAERSLNQDTPLEYLLTQYQQAQSAGKNTGMLEKQINERLDGVLSRWLLLSQSQTPETPNGKPGK
;
A
#
# COMPACT_ATOMS: atom_id res chain seq x y z
N MET A 1 -15.83 -41.90 37.95
CA MET A 1 -15.64 -41.74 36.48
C MET A 1 -14.88 -42.93 35.90
N GLU A 2 -14.01 -43.55 36.71
CA GLU A 2 -13.06 -44.61 36.34
C GLU A 2 -13.68 -45.82 35.65
N ARG A 3 -14.84 -46.32 36.09
CA ARG A 3 -15.48 -47.53 35.51
C ARG A 3 -15.66 -47.45 33.99
N ALA A 4 -15.93 -46.27 33.43
CA ALA A 4 -16.06 -46.09 31.98
C ALA A 4 -14.69 -46.12 31.27
N LEU A 5 -13.68 -45.48 31.86
CA LEU A 5 -12.29 -45.54 31.38
C LEU A 5 -11.74 -46.97 31.39
N GLN A 6 -12.04 -47.73 32.44
CA GLN A 6 -11.55 -49.10 32.62
C GLN A 6 -12.13 -50.05 31.56
N VAL A 7 -13.42 -49.94 31.23
CA VAL A 7 -14.06 -50.68 30.11
C VAL A 7 -13.48 -50.28 28.76
N ILE A 8 -13.09 -49.01 28.56
CA ILE A 8 -12.43 -48.56 27.32
C ILE A 8 -11.01 -49.14 27.21
N CYS A 9 -10.23 -49.18 28.29
CA CYS A 9 -8.92 -49.84 28.30
C CYS A 9 -9.03 -51.33 27.99
N ASP A 10 -9.97 -52.03 28.63
CA ASP A 10 -10.21 -53.47 28.42
C ASP A 10 -10.60 -53.77 26.96
N LYS A 11 -11.44 -52.91 26.35
CA LYS A 11 -11.77 -52.99 24.91
C LYS A 11 -10.64 -52.61 23.96
N LEU A 12 -9.69 -51.78 24.38
CA LEU A 12 -8.49 -51.46 23.59
C LEU A 12 -7.41 -52.55 23.70
N GLN A 13 -7.40 -53.35 24.77
CA GLN A 13 -6.50 -54.51 24.91
C GLN A 13 -7.05 -55.79 24.26
N GLN A 14 -8.37 -55.96 24.17
CA GLN A 14 -9.01 -57.11 23.48
C GLN A 14 -8.97 -57.05 21.94
N VAL A 15 -8.40 -56.00 21.33
CA VAL A 15 -8.35 -55.85 19.87
C VAL A 15 -6.89 -55.84 19.41
N ASP A 16 -6.50 -56.86 18.64
CA ASP A 16 -5.17 -56.98 18.03
C ASP A 16 -4.92 -55.87 16.99
N LEU A 17 -4.40 -54.74 17.48
CA LEU A 17 -4.09 -53.54 16.73
C LEU A 17 -2.85 -53.75 15.85
N LYS A 18 -3.07 -54.29 14.63
CA LYS A 18 -2.06 -54.41 13.54
C LYS A 18 -1.36 -53.09 13.13
N ARG A 19 -1.74 -51.95 13.72
CA ARG A 19 -0.99 -50.68 13.67
C ARG A 19 -0.98 -50.03 15.05
N ILE A 20 0.19 -49.54 15.45
CA ILE A 20 0.40 -48.78 16.68
C ILE A 20 -0.54 -47.55 16.68
N PRO A 21 -1.47 -47.42 17.65
CA PRO A 21 -2.36 -46.27 17.73
C PRO A 21 -1.61 -45.03 18.24
N ARG A 22 -1.76 -43.88 17.57
CA ARG A 22 -1.13 -42.61 18.02
C ARG A 22 -1.85 -42.03 19.23
N VAL A 23 -1.35 -42.37 20.42
CA VAL A 23 -1.85 -41.90 21.73
C VAL A 23 -1.88 -40.36 21.84
N GLU A 24 -1.00 -39.68 21.09
CA GLU A 24 -0.91 -38.22 20.95
C GLU A 24 -2.26 -37.53 20.69
N ASN A 25 -3.09 -38.12 19.81
CA ASN A 25 -4.40 -37.56 19.45
C ASN A 25 -5.39 -37.56 20.63
N LEU A 26 -5.33 -38.57 21.50
CA LEU A 26 -6.16 -38.65 22.71
C LEU A 26 -5.74 -37.60 23.73
N LEU A 27 -4.43 -37.34 23.88
CA LEU A 27 -3.93 -36.32 24.80
C LEU A 27 -4.38 -34.92 24.37
N TYR A 28 -4.32 -34.61 23.07
CA TYR A 28 -4.91 -33.38 22.51
C TYR A 28 -6.42 -33.29 22.76
N PHE A 29 -7.17 -34.36 22.55
CA PHE A 29 -8.62 -34.38 22.79
C PHE A 29 -8.97 -34.11 24.26
N VAL A 30 -8.26 -34.75 25.20
CA VAL A 30 -8.46 -34.56 26.65
C VAL A 30 -8.06 -33.16 27.13
N GLN A 31 -7.00 -32.56 26.58
CA GLN A 31 -6.69 -31.15 26.86
C GLN A 31 -7.76 -30.19 26.35
N ASN A 32 -8.33 -30.46 25.16
CA ASN A 32 -9.33 -29.59 24.54
C ASN A 32 -10.70 -29.72 25.22
N THR A 33 -11.08 -30.91 25.70
CA THR A 33 -12.28 -31.07 26.56
C THR A 33 -12.07 -30.44 27.93
N ARG A 34 -10.88 -30.58 28.56
CA ARG A 34 -10.57 -29.87 29.82
C ARG A 34 -10.75 -28.35 29.67
N LYS A 35 -10.17 -27.74 28.64
CA LYS A 35 -10.32 -26.29 28.35
C LYS A 35 -11.77 -25.86 28.08
N ARG A 36 -12.66 -26.77 27.69
CA ARG A 36 -14.10 -26.50 27.50
C ARG A 36 -14.95 -26.73 28.75
N CYS A 37 -14.44 -27.49 29.72
CA CYS A 37 -15.14 -27.81 30.98
C CYS A 37 -14.63 -27.01 32.19
N GLU A 38 -13.61 -26.17 32.02
CA GLU A 38 -13.05 -25.30 33.06
C GLU A 38 -13.89 -24.00 33.14
N PRO A 39 -14.68 -23.78 34.22
CA PRO A 39 -15.59 -22.64 34.28
C PRO A 39 -14.83 -21.33 34.48
N GLN A 40 -15.12 -20.34 33.63
CA GLN A 40 -14.50 -19.03 33.67
C GLN A 40 -14.77 -18.32 35.03
N PRO A 41 -13.75 -17.74 35.71
CA PRO A 41 -13.95 -17.08 36.99
C PRO A 41 -14.94 -15.89 36.92
N ARG A 42 -16.00 -15.94 37.72
CA ARG A 42 -16.91 -14.80 37.93
C ARG A 42 -16.32 -13.83 38.95
N GLU A 43 -15.58 -12.83 38.48
CA GLU A 43 -15.20 -11.67 39.31
C GLU A 43 -16.20 -10.51 39.13
N LYS A 44 -17.16 -10.47 40.06
CA LYS A 44 -17.84 -9.30 40.66
C LYS A 44 -18.56 -8.28 39.73
N ALA A 45 -19.87 -8.13 39.98
CA ALA A 45 -20.70 -7.03 39.51
C ALA A 45 -20.70 -5.83 40.50
N ALA A 46 -21.48 -4.79 40.17
CA ALA A 46 -21.50 -3.43 40.74
C ALA A 46 -20.31 -2.56 40.26
N ASN A 47 -20.50 -1.29 39.83
CA ASN A 47 -21.59 -0.36 40.11
C ASN A 47 -22.40 0.12 38.87
N THR A 48 -23.35 1.02 39.13
CA THR A 48 -24.53 1.35 38.30
C THR A 48 -24.40 2.68 37.55
N ALA A 49 -25.20 2.82 36.46
CA ALA A 49 -25.50 4.05 35.70
C ALA A 49 -24.38 4.57 34.76
N ALA A 50 -24.68 5.26 33.64
CA ALA A 50 -25.96 5.68 33.08
C ALA A 50 -26.05 5.45 31.55
N LYS A 51 -27.26 5.51 30.99
CA LYS A 51 -27.50 5.48 29.53
C LYS A 51 -27.34 6.88 28.93
N THR A 52 -26.71 6.98 27.76
CA THR A 52 -27.11 7.94 26.70
C THR A 52 -26.83 7.33 25.33
N THR A 53 -27.83 7.33 24.45
CA THR A 53 -27.72 6.87 23.05
C THR A 53 -28.07 8.01 22.10
N VAL A 54 -27.26 8.20 21.05
CA VAL A 54 -27.69 8.88 19.81
C VAL A 54 -27.16 8.08 18.63
N ARG A 55 -28.03 7.75 17.66
CA ARG A 55 -27.63 7.20 16.36
C ARG A 55 -27.36 8.35 15.40
N THR A 56 -26.29 8.25 14.62
CA THR A 56 -26.09 9.12 13.45
C THR A 56 -27.23 8.86 12.45
N LEU A 57 -28.04 9.89 12.16
CA LEU A 57 -29.00 9.84 11.06
C LEU A 57 -28.25 10.09 9.74
N MET A 58 -28.49 9.21 8.77
CA MET A 58 -27.86 9.24 7.45
C MET A 58 -28.85 9.87 6.47
N TYR A 59 -28.47 10.98 5.83
CA TYR A 59 -29.31 11.65 4.84
C TYR A 59 -28.99 11.12 3.44
N MET A 60 -30.00 10.59 2.75
CA MET A 60 -29.90 10.21 1.34
C MET A 60 -30.46 11.35 0.47
N PRO A 61 -29.82 11.70 -0.66
CA PRO A 61 -30.38 12.65 -1.61
C PRO A 61 -31.40 11.96 -2.53
N GLU A 62 -32.50 12.63 -2.81
CA GLU A 62 -33.37 12.36 -3.96
C GLU A 62 -33.78 13.71 -4.59
N SER A 63 -34.28 13.69 -5.83
CA SER A 63 -34.17 14.83 -6.73
C SER A 63 -35.35 14.99 -7.70
N MET A 64 -35.56 16.26 -8.09
CA MET A 64 -36.27 16.74 -9.29
C MET A 64 -37.79 17.02 -9.24
N ASP A 65 -38.10 18.10 -9.96
CA ASP A 65 -39.31 18.41 -10.73
C ASP A 65 -40.61 19.02 -10.14
N THR A 66 -40.60 20.37 -10.13
CA THR A 66 -41.29 21.22 -11.15
C THR A 66 -42.77 21.65 -10.96
N ALA A 67 -42.97 22.97 -11.21
CA ALA A 67 -44.20 23.73 -11.47
C ALA A 67 -45.14 24.11 -10.29
N GLY A 68 -45.57 25.40 -10.27
CA GLY A 68 -46.70 25.87 -9.45
C GLY A 68 -46.54 27.25 -8.79
N ALA A 69 -46.74 28.36 -9.53
CA ALA A 69 -47.04 29.68 -8.96
C ALA A 69 -48.50 30.06 -9.31
N PRO A 70 -49.27 30.69 -8.39
CA PRO A 70 -49.38 32.15 -8.38
C PRO A 70 -49.63 32.80 -6.98
N VAL A 71 -49.81 34.14 -6.95
CA VAL A 71 -49.97 35.06 -5.79
C VAL A 71 -50.92 36.19 -6.22
N PRO A 72 -51.98 36.62 -5.48
CA PRO A 72 -51.93 37.38 -4.19
C PRO A 72 -53.10 36.96 -3.22
N PRO A 73 -53.66 37.75 -2.24
CA PRO A 73 -53.33 39.08 -1.70
C PRO A 73 -53.34 39.26 -0.15
N LEU A 74 -53.07 40.50 0.30
CA LEU A 74 -53.24 41.06 1.66
C LEU A 74 -54.67 41.62 1.87
N PRO A 75 -55.13 41.92 3.10
CA PRO A 75 -54.92 43.25 3.76
C PRO A 75 -54.58 43.08 5.28
N GLU A 76 -54.67 44.00 6.26
CA GLU A 76 -55.23 45.37 6.44
C GLU A 76 -54.25 46.30 7.25
N LEU A 77 -54.76 47.32 7.96
CA LEU A 77 -54.07 48.32 8.81
C LEU A 77 -54.92 48.64 10.07
N PRO A 78 -54.42 49.46 11.01
CA PRO A 78 -55.29 50.52 11.52
C PRO A 78 -54.65 51.93 11.47
N GLU A 79 -55.52 52.95 11.50
CA GLU A 79 -55.25 54.34 11.16
C GLU A 79 -55.38 55.27 12.39
N VAL A 80 -54.54 56.31 12.50
CA VAL A 80 -54.71 57.41 13.49
C VAL A 80 -54.45 58.76 12.81
N ARG A 81 -55.27 59.76 13.15
CA ARG A 81 -55.44 61.01 12.39
C ARG A 81 -54.25 61.98 12.39
N VAL A 82 -54.18 62.71 11.29
CA VAL A 82 -53.40 63.95 11.11
C VAL A 82 -54.11 65.15 11.78
N VAL A 83 -53.33 66.04 12.38
CA VAL A 83 -53.68 67.47 12.58
C VAL A 83 -52.46 68.30 12.16
N VAL A 84 -52.67 69.33 11.35
CA VAL A 84 -51.65 70.27 10.88
C VAL A 84 -52.05 71.69 11.30
N PRO A 85 -51.13 72.44 11.93
CA PRO A 85 -51.05 73.90 11.78
C PRO A 85 -50.04 74.27 10.71
N GLU A 86 -50.33 75.33 9.96
CA GLU A 86 -49.53 75.87 8.86
C GLU A 86 -48.66 77.04 9.32
N GLU A 87 -47.58 77.33 8.57
CA GLU A 87 -46.68 78.48 8.72
C GLU A 87 -45.88 78.59 10.06
N ALA A 88 -44.77 79.32 10.17
CA ALA A 88 -44.14 80.25 9.21
C ALA A 88 -42.60 80.18 9.20
N ALA A 89 -42.04 80.65 8.08
CA ALA A 89 -40.79 81.42 7.98
C ALA A 89 -39.42 80.85 8.45
N THR A 90 -38.56 80.65 7.43
CA THR A 90 -37.17 81.15 7.33
C THR A 90 -35.98 80.47 8.04
N VAL A 91 -35.04 80.04 7.17
CA VAL A 91 -33.57 80.22 7.26
C VAL A 91 -32.78 79.47 8.36
N SER A 92 -32.06 78.43 7.93
CA SER A 92 -30.58 78.49 7.94
C SER A 92 -29.92 77.45 7.03
N SER A 93 -29.01 77.91 6.17
CA SER A 93 -28.18 77.07 5.31
C SER A 93 -26.84 76.72 5.96
N ARG A 94 -26.78 75.57 6.65
CA ARG A 94 -25.56 74.97 7.25
C ARG A 94 -25.74 73.45 7.41
N THR A 95 -24.77 72.57 7.17
CA THR A 95 -23.39 72.73 6.67
C THR A 95 -22.96 71.49 5.88
N ARG A 96 -21.99 71.63 4.96
CA ARG A 96 -21.39 70.49 4.22
C ARG A 96 -20.57 69.57 5.14
N GLY A 97 -20.86 68.26 5.13
CA GLY A 97 -20.01 67.20 5.68
C GLY A 97 -20.72 65.83 5.67
N ARG A 98 -20.07 64.71 5.39
CA ARG A 98 -18.68 64.47 4.93
C ARG A 98 -18.62 63.15 4.14
N SER A 99 -18.44 63.21 2.82
CA SER A 99 -18.12 62.01 2.05
C SER A 99 -16.73 61.52 2.44
N GLY A 100 -16.67 60.38 3.14
CA GLY A 100 -15.41 59.88 3.72
C GLY A 100 -15.53 58.74 4.73
N ASN A 101 -16.66 58.01 4.75
CA ASN A 101 -16.86 56.89 5.68
C ASN A 101 -17.28 55.57 4.98
N THR A 102 -17.88 55.63 3.79
CA THR A 102 -18.15 54.44 2.95
C THR A 102 -16.88 53.70 2.54
N LEU A 103 -15.84 54.45 2.12
CA LEU A 103 -14.53 53.89 1.77
C LEU A 103 -13.87 53.14 2.94
N LYS A 104 -14.12 53.54 4.19
CA LYS A 104 -13.59 52.84 5.38
C LYS A 104 -14.26 51.48 5.57
N GLY A 105 -15.57 51.37 5.33
CA GLY A 105 -16.28 50.10 5.34
C GLY A 105 -15.76 49.14 4.27
N PHE A 106 -15.49 49.65 3.07
CA PHE A 106 -14.91 48.86 1.97
C PHE A 106 -13.49 48.37 2.28
N ILE A 107 -12.61 49.24 2.81
CA ILE A 107 -11.25 48.86 3.24
C ILE A 107 -11.29 47.85 4.40
N ALA A 108 -12.19 48.01 5.36
CA ALA A 108 -12.40 47.03 6.43
C ALA A 108 -12.86 45.65 5.89
N GLY A 109 -13.76 45.65 4.89
CA GLY A 109 -14.19 44.43 4.19
C GLY A 109 -13.04 43.72 3.47
N ILE A 110 -12.17 44.47 2.76
CA ILE A 110 -10.97 43.93 2.10
C ILE A 110 -9.97 43.39 3.12
N LEU A 111 -9.75 44.07 4.24
CA LEU A 111 -8.89 43.57 5.31
C LEU A 111 -9.44 42.27 5.92
N CYS A 112 -10.74 42.19 6.17
CA CYS A 112 -11.37 40.97 6.68
C CYS A 112 -11.27 39.80 5.68
N SER A 113 -11.55 40.02 4.39
CA SER A 113 -11.45 38.96 3.38
C SER A 113 -10.01 38.52 3.13
N ALA A 114 -9.04 39.45 3.17
CA ALA A 114 -7.61 39.13 3.10
C ALA A 114 -7.16 38.30 4.32
N VAL A 115 -7.61 38.64 5.54
CA VAL A 115 -7.31 37.85 6.75
C VAL A 115 -7.94 36.47 6.69
N VAL A 116 -9.21 36.33 6.30
CA VAL A 116 -9.86 35.02 6.11
C VAL A 116 -9.12 34.19 5.07
N THR A 117 -8.73 34.79 3.93
CA THR A 117 -7.98 34.10 2.88
C THR A 117 -6.60 33.64 3.38
N ALA A 118 -5.89 34.48 4.14
CA ALA A 118 -4.60 34.13 4.73
C ALA A 118 -4.71 33.03 5.80
N VAL A 119 -5.79 33.02 6.59
CA VAL A 119 -6.07 31.96 7.58
C VAL A 119 -6.39 30.64 6.87
N VAL A 120 -7.28 30.63 5.87
CA VAL A 120 -7.60 29.43 5.07
C VAL A 120 -6.36 28.91 4.36
N TRP A 121 -5.56 29.78 3.75
CA TRP A 121 -4.29 29.39 3.12
C TRP A 121 -3.32 28.74 4.13
N ARG A 122 -3.15 29.33 5.33
CA ARG A 122 -2.33 28.72 6.39
C ARG A 122 -2.90 27.38 6.86
N TRP A 123 -4.21 27.24 6.98
CA TRP A 123 -4.82 26.03 7.54
C TRP A 123 -4.89 24.88 6.53
N GLN A 124 -4.99 25.17 5.23
CA GLN A 124 -5.08 24.16 4.17
C GLN A 124 -3.72 23.84 3.51
N VAL A 125 -2.87 24.84 3.24
CA VAL A 125 -1.61 24.64 2.49
C VAL A 125 -0.44 24.26 3.41
N TYR A 126 -0.39 24.78 4.63
CA TYR A 126 0.73 24.53 5.55
C TYR A 126 0.84 23.06 6.05
N PRO A 127 -0.24 22.35 6.46
CA PRO A 127 -0.14 20.93 6.79
C PRO A 127 0.18 20.07 5.56
N LEU A 128 -0.33 20.48 4.37
CA LEU A 128 0.03 19.86 3.09
C LEU A 128 1.53 20.00 2.81
N GLN A 129 2.13 21.18 3.05
CA GLN A 129 3.57 21.38 2.90
C GLN A 129 4.40 20.55 3.88
N GLN A 130 3.93 20.31 5.11
CA GLN A 130 4.62 19.42 6.06
C GLN A 130 4.57 17.95 5.62
N GLN A 131 3.40 17.46 5.17
CA GLN A 131 3.28 16.10 4.62
C GLN A 131 4.10 15.94 3.33
N VAL A 132 4.12 16.97 2.46
CA VAL A 132 4.96 17.01 1.26
C VAL A 132 6.45 17.13 1.59
N ALA A 133 6.85 17.75 2.72
CA ALA A 133 8.24 17.75 3.17
C ALA A 133 8.68 16.33 3.56
N THR A 134 7.93 15.63 4.42
CA THR A 134 8.25 14.23 4.77
C THR A 134 8.18 13.28 3.56
N ALA A 135 7.33 13.58 2.58
CA ALA A 135 7.30 12.85 1.31
C ALA A 135 8.49 13.19 0.40
N ARG A 136 9.05 14.41 0.45
CA ARG A 136 10.29 14.82 -0.25
C ARG A 136 11.54 14.21 0.34
N ASP A 137 11.55 13.94 1.65
CA ASP A 137 12.62 13.18 2.32
C ASP A 137 12.59 11.70 1.92
N THR A 138 11.44 11.19 1.46
CA THR A 138 11.38 9.92 0.73
C THR A 138 11.98 10.11 -0.67
N ALA A 139 12.83 9.19 -1.13
CA ALA A 139 13.50 9.25 -2.44
C ALA A 139 12.54 9.51 -3.63
N GLN A 140 11.27 9.11 -3.49
CA GLN A 140 10.22 9.37 -4.47
C GLN A 140 9.77 10.83 -4.56
N GLY A 141 9.57 11.54 -3.44
CA GLY A 141 9.22 12.97 -3.50
C GLY A 141 10.41 13.83 -3.94
N ALA A 142 11.63 13.41 -3.60
CA ALA A 142 12.85 13.97 -4.17
C ALA A 142 12.88 13.83 -5.70
N ALA A 143 12.54 12.66 -6.24
CA ALA A 143 12.48 12.43 -7.68
C ALA A 143 11.32 13.17 -8.38
N SER A 144 10.14 13.26 -7.77
CA SER A 144 9.02 14.00 -8.37
C SER A 144 9.29 15.50 -8.41
N VAL A 145 9.99 16.06 -7.42
CA VAL A 145 10.45 17.46 -7.45
C VAL A 145 11.50 17.65 -8.55
N TRP A 146 12.48 16.75 -8.68
CA TRP A 146 13.48 16.83 -9.75
C TRP A 146 12.83 16.72 -11.15
N LEU A 147 11.85 15.83 -11.34
CA LEU A 147 11.12 15.70 -12.61
C LEU A 147 10.29 16.94 -12.96
N ALA A 148 9.88 17.75 -11.98
CA ALA A 148 9.20 19.02 -12.19
C ALA A 148 10.16 20.21 -12.39
N SER A 149 11.44 20.07 -12.02
CA SER A 149 12.47 21.11 -12.14
C SER A 149 13.86 20.44 -12.19
N PRO A 150 14.26 19.89 -13.35
CA PRO A 150 15.45 19.05 -13.44
C PRO A 150 16.73 19.87 -13.30
N GLN A 151 17.68 19.35 -12.51
CA GLN A 151 18.95 20.00 -12.19
C GLN A 151 20.12 19.01 -12.31
N LEU A 152 21.13 19.38 -13.10
CA LEU A 152 22.27 18.49 -13.42
C LEU A 152 23.19 18.21 -12.23
N SER A 153 23.34 19.16 -11.29
CA SER A 153 24.15 19.04 -10.07
C SER A 153 23.74 17.83 -9.23
N ASP A 154 22.44 17.75 -8.94
CA ASP A 154 21.84 16.81 -8.00
C ASP A 154 21.57 15.44 -8.63
N TYR A 155 21.47 15.39 -9.96
CA TYR A 155 21.08 14.21 -10.74
C TYR A 155 21.82 12.91 -10.33
N PRO A 156 23.17 12.88 -10.16
CA PRO A 156 23.87 11.67 -9.75
C PRO A 156 23.47 11.20 -8.34
N GLN A 157 23.33 12.14 -7.40
CA GLN A 157 22.96 11.84 -6.02
C GLN A 157 21.50 11.38 -5.91
N ARG A 158 20.59 12.00 -6.67
CA ARG A 158 19.17 11.59 -6.73
C ARG A 158 19.02 10.18 -7.31
N LEU A 159 19.74 9.84 -8.40
CA LEU A 159 19.76 8.48 -8.93
C LEU A 159 20.32 7.48 -7.92
N GLN A 160 21.38 7.82 -7.19
CA GLN A 160 21.93 6.94 -6.16
C GLN A 160 20.97 6.74 -4.96
N GLN A 161 20.23 7.79 -4.55
CA GLN A 161 19.16 7.69 -3.55
C GLN A 161 18.01 6.79 -4.02
N LEU A 162 17.60 6.89 -5.28
CA LEU A 162 16.57 6.01 -5.86
C LEU A 162 17.04 4.56 -5.99
N ALA A 163 18.33 4.33 -6.31
CA ALA A 163 18.90 2.99 -6.35
C ALA A 163 18.93 2.37 -4.95
N GLY A 164 19.13 3.16 -3.90
CA GLY A 164 19.08 2.71 -2.51
C GLY A 164 17.68 2.36 -1.98
N ALA A 165 16.61 2.56 -2.76
CA ALA A 165 15.23 2.33 -2.30
C ALA A 165 14.65 1.02 -2.89
N SER A 166 14.47 0.00 -2.04
CA SER A 166 13.97 -1.35 -2.39
C SER A 166 12.46 -1.39 -2.70
N SER A 167 12.03 -0.67 -3.74
CA SER A 167 10.68 -0.81 -4.32
C SER A 167 10.67 -0.40 -5.80
N LEU A 168 9.69 -0.87 -6.58
CA LEU A 168 9.68 -0.65 -8.03
C LEU A 168 9.51 0.83 -8.43
N GLN A 169 8.68 1.57 -7.69
CA GLN A 169 8.29 2.94 -8.01
C GLN A 169 9.47 3.95 -8.01
N PRO A 170 10.42 3.93 -7.05
CA PRO A 170 11.71 4.61 -7.16
C PRO A 170 12.48 4.31 -8.44
N LEU A 171 12.53 3.03 -8.83
CA LEU A 171 13.32 2.59 -9.98
C LEU A 171 12.67 3.03 -11.30
N GLU A 172 11.34 3.03 -11.38
CA GLU A 172 10.59 3.67 -12.48
C GLU A 172 10.84 5.18 -12.55
N SER A 173 10.81 5.89 -11.42
CA SER A 173 11.12 7.33 -11.37
C SER A 173 12.54 7.61 -11.86
N GLY A 174 13.52 6.78 -11.47
CA GLY A 174 14.88 6.86 -11.98
C GLY A 174 14.95 6.69 -13.51
N GLN A 175 14.19 5.75 -14.08
CA GLN A 175 14.10 5.60 -15.55
C GLN A 175 13.30 6.71 -16.26
N ARG A 176 12.44 7.46 -15.56
CA ARG A 176 11.88 8.72 -16.07
C ARG A 176 12.91 9.84 -16.02
N MET A 177 13.70 9.92 -14.94
CA MET A 177 14.78 10.90 -14.77
C MET A 177 15.90 10.71 -15.79
N VAL A 178 16.30 9.47 -16.10
CA VAL A 178 17.29 9.15 -17.13
C VAL A 178 16.87 9.70 -18.48
N ARG A 179 15.66 9.34 -18.97
CA ARG A 179 15.15 9.83 -20.27
C ARG A 179 14.98 11.34 -20.32
N MET A 180 14.55 11.96 -19.21
CA MET A 180 14.48 13.42 -19.12
C MET A 180 15.87 14.08 -19.16
N ALA A 181 16.86 13.54 -18.43
CA ALA A 181 18.22 14.06 -18.44
C ALA A 181 18.88 13.90 -19.81
N ASP A 182 18.63 12.78 -20.49
CA ASP A 182 19.13 12.48 -21.84
C ASP A 182 18.59 13.47 -22.88
N SER A 183 17.27 13.67 -22.90
CA SER A 183 16.63 14.66 -23.78
C SER A 183 16.99 16.12 -23.47
N ARG A 184 17.50 16.42 -22.27
CA ARG A 184 17.80 17.79 -21.80
C ARG A 184 19.27 18.17 -21.88
N TRP A 185 20.19 17.21 -21.70
CA TRP A 185 21.63 17.40 -21.67
C TRP A 185 22.40 16.22 -22.33
N PRO A 186 22.14 15.88 -23.61
CA PRO A 186 22.72 14.69 -24.25
C PRO A 186 24.26 14.72 -24.32
N GLU A 187 24.85 15.92 -24.43
CA GLU A 187 26.30 16.12 -24.48
C GLU A 187 26.97 16.21 -23.09
N SER A 188 26.20 16.11 -21.99
CA SER A 188 26.75 16.27 -20.64
C SER A 188 27.41 14.99 -20.14
N LEU A 189 28.75 15.00 -20.08
CA LEU A 189 29.55 13.92 -19.50
C LEU A 189 29.14 13.59 -18.04
N GLN A 190 28.65 14.57 -17.26
CA GLN A 190 28.10 14.33 -15.92
C GLN A 190 26.77 13.56 -15.96
N GLN A 191 25.88 13.85 -16.92
CA GLN A 191 24.66 13.08 -17.15
C GLN A 191 25.04 11.65 -17.56
N GLN A 192 25.92 11.50 -18.54
CA GLN A 192 26.26 10.20 -19.13
C GLN A 192 26.89 9.27 -18.09
N GLN A 193 27.85 9.75 -17.28
CA GLN A 193 28.45 8.95 -16.21
C GLN A 193 27.45 8.53 -15.13
N ALA A 194 26.49 9.38 -14.77
CA ALA A 194 25.47 9.05 -13.78
C ALA A 194 24.44 8.05 -14.34
N THR A 195 24.00 8.25 -15.59
CA THR A 195 23.12 7.32 -16.33
C THR A 195 23.76 5.93 -16.47
N THR A 196 25.05 5.85 -16.79
CA THR A 196 25.78 4.58 -16.90
C THR A 196 25.90 3.88 -15.55
N LYS A 197 26.35 4.59 -14.49
CA LYS A 197 26.42 4.01 -13.12
C LYS A 197 25.06 3.47 -12.64
N TRP A 198 23.98 4.19 -12.93
CA TRP A 198 22.61 3.74 -12.66
C TRP A 198 22.26 2.45 -13.41
N ASN A 199 22.44 2.45 -14.74
CA ASN A 199 22.12 1.29 -15.57
C ASN A 199 22.96 0.06 -15.22
N ASP A 200 24.23 0.23 -14.90
CA ASP A 200 25.12 -0.88 -14.51
C ASP A 200 24.78 -1.41 -13.11
N THR A 201 24.34 -0.54 -12.19
CA THR A 201 23.77 -0.97 -10.89
C THR A 201 22.53 -1.84 -11.09
N LEU A 202 21.60 -1.44 -11.97
CA LEU A 202 20.41 -2.24 -12.28
C LEU A 202 20.76 -3.56 -12.98
N LYS A 203 21.66 -3.56 -13.96
CA LYS A 203 22.12 -4.78 -14.65
C LYS A 203 22.81 -5.75 -13.70
N GLY A 204 23.71 -5.27 -12.83
CA GLY A 204 24.40 -6.10 -11.85
C GLY A 204 23.43 -6.74 -10.85
N ARG A 205 22.47 -5.97 -10.34
CA ARG A 205 21.37 -6.49 -9.49
C ARG A 205 20.55 -7.55 -10.22
N ALA A 206 20.13 -7.26 -11.46
CA ALA A 206 19.33 -8.19 -12.27
C ALA A 206 20.06 -9.49 -12.59
N ALA A 207 21.38 -9.44 -12.84
CA ALA A 207 22.23 -10.61 -13.03
C ALA A 207 22.37 -11.46 -11.75
N ASN A 208 22.42 -10.80 -10.58
CA ASN A 208 22.47 -11.45 -9.27
C ASN A 208 21.10 -12.01 -8.80
N SER A 209 20.03 -11.85 -9.60
CA SER A 209 18.71 -12.41 -9.33
C SER A 209 18.63 -13.88 -9.82
N PRO A 210 18.37 -14.87 -8.94
CA PRO A 210 18.18 -16.28 -9.31
C PRO A 210 17.18 -16.45 -10.45
N GLN A 211 17.51 -17.30 -11.42
CA GLN A 211 16.63 -17.55 -12.57
C GLN A 211 15.66 -18.70 -12.33
N MET A 212 15.87 -19.49 -11.27
CA MET A 212 15.02 -20.64 -10.89
C MET A 212 14.95 -21.73 -11.98
N LEU A 213 15.95 -21.80 -12.86
CA LEU A 213 16.00 -22.78 -13.96
C LEU A 213 15.99 -24.21 -13.41
N GLY A 214 16.75 -24.47 -12.33
CA GLY A 214 16.73 -25.77 -11.64
C GLY A 214 15.35 -26.13 -11.08
N TRP A 215 14.57 -25.15 -10.60
CA TRP A 215 13.20 -25.37 -10.13
C TRP A 215 12.24 -25.68 -11.28
N GLN A 216 12.30 -24.93 -12.38
CA GLN A 216 11.50 -25.18 -13.59
C GLN A 216 11.82 -26.55 -14.20
N GLN A 217 13.10 -26.91 -14.29
CA GLN A 217 13.52 -28.22 -14.77
C GLN A 217 13.01 -29.33 -13.85
N THR A 218 13.20 -29.20 -12.52
CA THR A 218 12.72 -30.21 -11.56
C THR A 218 11.20 -30.43 -11.66
N ARG A 219 10.42 -29.35 -11.80
CA ARG A 219 8.96 -29.45 -11.97
C ARG A 219 8.56 -30.17 -13.27
N THR A 220 9.42 -30.10 -14.29
CA THR A 220 9.24 -30.78 -15.58
C THR A 220 9.65 -32.26 -15.49
N ASP A 221 10.81 -32.54 -14.89
CA ASP A 221 11.35 -33.89 -14.67
C ASP A 221 10.45 -34.73 -13.74
N LEU A 222 9.95 -34.14 -12.65
CA LEU A 222 9.00 -34.81 -11.75
C LEU A 222 7.65 -35.07 -12.42
N ARG A 223 7.25 -34.23 -13.38
CA ARG A 223 6.02 -34.44 -14.16
C ARG A 223 6.19 -35.59 -15.15
N SER A 224 7.26 -35.59 -15.94
CA SER A 224 7.51 -36.69 -16.89
C SER A 224 7.75 -38.01 -16.16
N PHE A 225 8.40 -37.99 -14.98
CA PHE A 225 8.47 -39.16 -14.09
C PHE A 225 7.09 -39.63 -13.61
N ALA A 226 6.17 -38.73 -13.24
CA ALA A 226 4.81 -39.10 -12.87
C ALA A 226 4.00 -39.69 -14.04
N GLU A 227 4.21 -39.18 -15.26
CA GLU A 227 3.61 -39.72 -16.49
C GLU A 227 4.19 -41.11 -16.81
N LEU A 228 5.49 -41.34 -16.57
CA LEU A 228 6.14 -42.66 -16.65
C LEU A 228 5.68 -43.65 -15.57
N LEU A 229 5.36 -43.19 -14.35
CA LEU A 229 4.76 -44.03 -13.30
C LEU A 229 3.43 -44.64 -13.78
N VAL A 230 2.54 -43.81 -14.32
CA VAL A 230 1.24 -44.26 -14.87
C VAL A 230 1.43 -45.18 -16.07
N GLN A 231 2.37 -44.89 -16.97
CA GLN A 231 2.64 -45.75 -18.14
C GLN A 231 3.09 -47.16 -17.72
N ARG A 232 4.00 -47.27 -16.75
CA ARG A 232 4.48 -48.59 -16.27
C ARG A 232 3.42 -49.34 -15.46
N GLU A 233 2.60 -48.64 -14.68
CA GLU A 233 1.44 -49.24 -13.99
C GLU A 233 0.45 -49.86 -14.99
N GLN A 234 0.13 -49.15 -16.09
CA GLN A 234 -0.70 -49.68 -17.18
C GLN A 234 -0.08 -50.90 -17.87
N ALA A 235 1.25 -50.88 -18.07
CA ALA A 235 2.00 -52.01 -18.60
C ALA A 235 2.17 -53.18 -17.60
N LYS A 236 1.77 -53.01 -16.33
CA LYS A 236 2.02 -53.92 -15.19
C LYS A 236 3.50 -54.15 -14.91
N GLU A 237 4.35 -53.19 -15.27
CA GLU A 237 5.79 -53.21 -15.07
C GLU A 237 6.18 -52.45 -13.79
N GLY A 238 7.11 -53.01 -13.02
CA GLY A 238 7.61 -52.38 -11.79
C GLY A 238 8.77 -51.41 -12.05
N PHE A 239 8.89 -50.38 -11.21
CA PHE A 239 10.11 -49.56 -11.11
C PHE A 239 11.11 -50.14 -10.12
N THR A 240 12.40 -49.98 -10.40
CA THR A 240 13.45 -50.30 -9.42
C THR A 240 13.56 -49.19 -8.37
N LEU A 241 13.77 -49.57 -7.10
CA LEU A 241 14.04 -48.61 -6.02
C LEU A 241 15.28 -47.74 -6.30
N SER A 242 16.23 -48.26 -7.10
CA SER A 242 17.42 -47.52 -7.55
C SER A 242 17.02 -46.34 -8.45
N TYR A 243 16.18 -46.57 -9.47
CA TYR A 243 15.72 -45.52 -10.37
C TYR A 243 14.95 -44.41 -9.63
N ILE A 244 14.05 -44.79 -8.72
CA ILE A 244 13.29 -43.84 -7.90
C ILE A 244 14.25 -42.96 -7.06
N LYS A 245 15.27 -43.57 -6.43
CA LYS A 245 16.30 -42.82 -5.69
C LYS A 245 17.07 -41.85 -6.59
N THR A 246 17.44 -42.25 -7.81
CA THR A 246 18.13 -41.37 -8.77
C THR A 246 17.29 -40.14 -9.11
N VAL A 247 16.00 -40.32 -9.42
CA VAL A 247 15.09 -39.20 -9.74
C VAL A 247 14.91 -38.27 -8.53
N VAL A 248 14.74 -38.82 -7.32
CA VAL A 248 14.62 -38.02 -6.08
C VAL A 248 15.89 -37.22 -5.81
N TYR A 249 17.07 -37.84 -5.81
CA TYR A 249 18.33 -37.12 -5.57
C TYR A 249 18.67 -36.12 -6.68
N GLN A 250 18.27 -36.38 -7.94
CA GLN A 250 18.38 -35.40 -9.02
C GLN A 250 17.50 -34.18 -8.71
N ALA A 251 16.22 -34.40 -8.39
CA ALA A 251 15.27 -33.35 -8.05
C ALA A 251 15.69 -32.52 -6.82
N GLU A 252 16.16 -33.16 -5.75
CA GLU A 252 16.73 -32.46 -4.59
C GLU A 252 17.94 -31.63 -4.99
N ARG A 253 18.86 -32.17 -5.81
CA ARG A 253 20.05 -31.45 -6.27
C ARG A 253 19.70 -30.24 -7.14
N SER A 254 18.71 -30.33 -8.03
CA SER A 254 18.31 -29.22 -8.91
C SER A 254 17.45 -28.16 -8.20
N LEU A 255 16.65 -28.54 -7.21
CA LEU A 255 15.94 -27.57 -6.34
C LEU A 255 16.90 -26.78 -5.44
N ASN A 256 17.98 -27.41 -4.97
CA ASN A 256 18.97 -26.75 -4.12
C ASN A 256 20.01 -25.89 -4.89
N GLN A 257 19.89 -25.72 -6.21
CA GLN A 257 20.76 -24.83 -7.00
C GLN A 257 20.45 -23.35 -6.74
N ASP A 258 19.17 -22.98 -6.78
CA ASP A 258 18.67 -21.62 -6.61
C ASP A 258 17.69 -21.61 -5.42
N THR A 259 18.04 -20.96 -4.30
CA THR A 259 17.15 -20.86 -3.14
C THR A 259 16.02 -19.85 -3.39
N PRO A 260 14.74 -20.26 -3.30
CA PRO A 260 13.61 -19.34 -3.52
C PRO A 260 13.46 -18.31 -2.39
N LEU A 261 13.01 -17.10 -2.75
CA LEU A 261 12.89 -15.96 -1.84
C LEU A 261 11.86 -16.22 -0.73
N GLU A 262 10.80 -16.93 -1.07
CA GLU A 262 9.72 -17.37 -0.19
C GLU A 262 10.26 -18.29 0.93
N TYR A 263 11.28 -19.11 0.62
CA TYR A 263 11.94 -19.95 1.60
C TYR A 263 12.94 -19.18 2.47
N LEU A 264 13.60 -18.14 1.94
CA LEU A 264 14.40 -17.21 2.75
C LEU A 264 13.52 -16.42 3.74
N LEU A 265 12.37 -15.93 3.28
CA LEU A 265 11.36 -15.27 4.14
C LEU A 265 10.82 -16.23 5.21
N THR A 266 10.55 -17.48 4.86
CA THR A 266 10.13 -18.53 5.80
C THR A 266 11.22 -18.80 6.86
N GLN A 267 12.48 -18.89 6.45
CA GLN A 267 13.62 -19.01 7.39
C GLN A 267 13.76 -17.78 8.28
N TYR A 268 13.54 -16.57 7.76
CA TYR A 268 13.60 -15.32 8.54
C TYR A 268 12.54 -15.31 9.64
N GLN A 269 11.29 -15.66 9.31
CA GLN A 269 10.21 -15.78 10.29
C GLN A 269 10.54 -16.81 11.38
N GLN A 270 11.09 -17.98 11.00
CA GLN A 270 11.51 -19.00 11.96
C GLN A 270 12.66 -18.52 12.85
N ALA A 271 13.70 -17.90 12.28
CA ALA A 271 14.84 -17.36 13.01
C ALA A 271 14.43 -16.26 13.99
N GLN A 272 13.56 -15.34 13.56
CA GLN A 272 12.98 -14.27 14.38
C GLN A 272 12.16 -14.85 15.54
N SER A 273 11.26 -15.81 15.29
CA SER A 273 10.47 -16.48 16.33
C SER A 273 11.32 -17.29 17.32
N ALA A 274 12.51 -17.71 16.91
CA ALA A 274 13.49 -18.41 17.74
C ALA A 274 14.51 -17.47 18.44
N GLY A 275 14.34 -16.15 18.34
CA GLY A 275 15.22 -15.16 18.96
C GLY A 275 16.65 -15.12 18.40
N LYS A 276 16.87 -15.62 17.18
CA LYS A 276 18.18 -15.69 16.53
C LYS A 276 18.50 -14.36 15.82
N ASN A 277 19.79 -14.06 15.65
CA ASN A 277 20.25 -12.94 14.83
C ASN A 277 19.86 -13.16 13.35
N THR A 278 19.04 -12.28 12.80
CA THR A 278 18.52 -12.34 11.42
C THR A 278 19.29 -11.48 10.42
N GLY A 279 20.22 -10.62 10.85
CA GLY A 279 20.74 -9.51 10.02
C GLY A 279 21.41 -9.92 8.70
N MET A 280 22.10 -11.07 8.65
CA MET A 280 22.66 -11.59 7.40
C MET A 280 21.56 -12.05 6.42
N LEU A 281 20.52 -12.68 6.95
CA LEU A 281 19.38 -13.18 6.16
C LEU A 281 18.49 -12.03 5.68
N GLU A 282 18.33 -10.98 6.50
CA GLU A 282 17.67 -9.73 6.11
C GLU A 282 18.38 -9.05 4.94
N LYS A 283 19.71 -8.90 5.04
CA LYS A 283 20.53 -8.39 3.94
C LYS A 283 20.36 -9.24 2.67
N GLN A 284 20.44 -10.56 2.79
CA GLN A 284 20.26 -11.49 1.66
C GLN A 284 18.86 -11.36 1.02
N ILE A 285 17.81 -11.22 1.82
CA ILE A 285 16.43 -11.00 1.34
C ILE A 285 16.34 -9.68 0.58
N ASN A 286 16.90 -8.59 1.11
CA ASN A 286 16.90 -7.27 0.47
C ASN A 286 17.70 -7.27 -0.84
N GLU A 287 18.87 -7.90 -0.88
CA GLU A 287 19.67 -8.05 -2.11
C GLU A 287 18.95 -8.88 -3.19
N ARG A 288 18.20 -9.93 -2.80
CA ARG A 288 17.37 -10.71 -3.73
C ARG A 288 16.14 -9.93 -4.21
N LEU A 289 15.49 -9.14 -3.35
CA LEU A 289 14.38 -8.25 -3.73
C LEU A 289 14.84 -7.18 -4.73
N ASP A 290 15.93 -6.46 -4.43
CA ASP A 290 16.56 -5.49 -5.32
C ASP A 290 16.91 -6.10 -6.69
N GLY A 291 17.40 -7.34 -6.69
CA GLY A 291 17.70 -8.10 -7.89
C GLY A 291 16.47 -8.39 -8.75
N VAL A 292 15.42 -8.94 -8.13
CA VAL A 292 14.15 -9.26 -8.82
C VAL A 292 13.48 -7.99 -9.36
N LEU A 293 13.43 -6.92 -8.57
CA LEU A 293 12.88 -5.62 -8.98
C LEU A 293 13.65 -5.01 -10.15
N SER A 294 14.99 -5.05 -10.10
CA SER A 294 15.84 -4.55 -11.20
C SER A 294 15.66 -5.37 -12.48
N ARG A 295 15.55 -6.70 -12.35
CA ARG A 295 15.30 -7.60 -13.50
C ARG A 295 13.94 -7.35 -14.13
N TRP A 296 12.89 -7.21 -13.32
CA TRP A 296 11.54 -6.89 -13.79
C TRP A 296 11.53 -5.57 -14.58
N LEU A 297 12.15 -4.50 -14.05
CA LEU A 297 12.20 -3.19 -14.70
C LEU A 297 12.99 -3.20 -16.02
N LEU A 298 14.05 -4.01 -16.14
CA LEU A 298 14.77 -4.17 -17.40
C LEU A 298 13.94 -4.94 -18.43
N LEU A 299 13.22 -5.99 -18.00
CA LEU A 299 12.32 -6.76 -18.87
C LEU A 299 11.14 -5.90 -19.37
N SER A 300 10.48 -5.13 -18.50
CA SER A 300 9.36 -4.26 -18.91
C SER A 300 9.78 -3.16 -19.88
N GLN A 301 11.01 -2.64 -19.76
CA GLN A 301 11.56 -1.69 -20.73
C GLN A 301 11.84 -2.37 -22.09
N SER A 302 12.42 -3.58 -22.11
CA SER A 302 12.68 -4.32 -23.35
C SER A 302 11.41 -4.71 -24.13
N GLN A 303 10.26 -4.75 -23.47
CA GLN A 303 8.94 -5.00 -24.08
C GLN A 303 8.25 -3.72 -24.59
N THR A 304 8.82 -2.54 -24.33
CA THR A 304 8.31 -1.26 -24.85
C THR A 304 9.09 -0.91 -26.12
N PRO A 305 8.56 -1.16 -27.33
CA PRO A 305 9.26 -0.77 -28.55
C PRO A 305 9.30 0.76 -28.63
N GLU A 306 10.49 1.34 -28.63
CA GLU A 306 10.66 2.72 -29.10
C GLU A 306 10.33 2.75 -30.59
N THR A 307 9.19 3.33 -30.95
CA THR A 307 8.81 3.55 -32.34
C THR A 307 9.87 4.43 -33.00
N PRO A 308 10.65 3.95 -33.98
CA PRO A 308 11.66 4.76 -34.63
C PRO A 308 10.94 5.84 -35.45
N ASN A 309 11.06 7.10 -35.01
CA ASN A 309 10.38 8.21 -35.67
C ASN A 309 10.89 8.36 -37.12
N GLY A 310 10.00 8.77 -38.02
CA GLY A 310 10.11 8.47 -39.45
C GLY A 310 11.36 9.03 -40.14
N LYS A 311 11.89 8.26 -41.10
CA LYS A 311 12.73 8.82 -42.17
C LYS A 311 11.97 9.96 -42.86
N PRO A 312 12.54 11.18 -43.00
CA PRO A 312 12.03 12.15 -43.95
C PRO A 312 12.33 11.63 -45.36
N GLY A 313 11.28 11.19 -46.07
CA GLY A 313 11.40 10.78 -47.47
C GLY A 313 11.15 11.95 -48.42
N LYS A 314 12.22 12.53 -48.98
CA LYS A 314 12.23 13.23 -50.27
C LYS A 314 13.67 13.39 -50.76
#